data_AF-A0A142WU57-F1
#
_entry.id   AF-A0A142WU57-F1
#
_cell.length_a   1.000
_cell.length_b   1.000
_cell.length_c   1.000
_cell.angle_alpha   90.00
_cell.angle_beta   90.00
_cell.angle_gamma   90.00
#
_symmetry.space_group_name_H-M   'P 1'
#
loop_
_entity.id
_entity.type
_entity.pdbx_description
1 polymer ?
#
loop_
_entity_poly.entity_id
_entity_poly.type
_entity_poly.pdbx_seq_one_letter_code
_entity_poly.pdbx_strand_id
1 'polypeptide(L)'
;MTFKVLFHEGPEASLATRGRIGRLKLTPDAAVIDSDPPVVIPHEALRSVELFRMHNTGRMLKVTHSGGTLFITVVRFSLFGFFALVNYFATGELAELWKRRMPAGHDD
;
A
#
# COMPACT_ATOMS: atom_id res chain seq x y z
N MET A 1 7.97 10.75 -6.44
CA MET A 1 6.49 10.86 -6.51
C MET A 1 5.93 10.52 -5.14
N THR A 2 4.81 11.14 -4.77
CA THR A 2 4.13 10.91 -3.48
C THR A 2 2.67 10.57 -3.73
N PHE A 3 2.15 9.56 -3.04
CA PHE A 3 0.78 9.10 -3.15
C PHE A 3 0.03 9.35 -1.84
N LYS A 4 -1.19 9.90 -1.90
CA LYS A 4 -2.09 9.89 -0.75
C LYS A 4 -2.70 8.49 -0.64
N VAL A 5 -2.54 7.85 0.51
CA VAL A 5 -2.89 6.44 0.68
C VAL A 5 -3.82 6.22 1.87
N LEU A 6 -4.69 5.23 1.73
CA LEU A 6 -5.36 4.55 2.83
C LEU A 6 -4.65 3.22 3.02
N PHE A 7 -4.29 2.89 4.26
CA PHE A 7 -3.51 1.69 4.54
C PHE A 7 -3.85 1.05 5.89
N HIS A 8 -3.52 -0.22 6.03
CA HIS A 8 -3.69 -1.02 7.24
C HIS A 8 -2.53 -2.00 7.39
N GLU A 9 -1.94 -2.07 8.58
CA GLU A 9 -0.94 -3.09 8.94
C GLU A 9 -1.65 -4.17 9.76
N GLY A 10 -1.60 -5.42 9.29
CA GLY A 10 -2.30 -6.53 9.93
C GLY A 10 -2.37 -7.76 9.04
N PRO A 11 -2.77 -8.92 9.60
CA PRO A 11 -2.81 -10.18 8.87
C PRO A 11 -3.91 -10.24 7.80
N GLU A 12 -4.96 -9.42 7.93
CA GLU A 12 -6.12 -9.41 7.04
C GLU A 12 -6.69 -8.00 6.82
N ALA A 13 -7.43 -7.83 5.73
CA ALA A 13 -8.25 -6.65 5.46
C ALA A 13 -9.69 -7.07 5.18
N SER A 14 -10.63 -6.52 5.94
CA SER A 14 -12.07 -6.76 5.83
C SER A 14 -12.84 -5.43 5.84
N LEU A 15 -14.17 -5.48 5.68
CA LEU A 15 -15.02 -4.29 5.77
C LEU A 15 -14.99 -3.64 7.18
N ALA A 16 -14.60 -4.38 8.22
CA ALA A 16 -14.45 -3.86 9.57
C ALA A 16 -13.08 -3.21 9.81
N THR A 17 -12.12 -3.37 8.89
CA THR A 17 -10.77 -2.85 9.03
C THR A 17 -10.77 -1.32 9.05
N ARG A 18 -10.21 -0.74 10.12
CA ARG A 18 -9.96 0.69 10.21
C ARG A 18 -8.60 1.00 9.58
N GLY A 19 -8.63 1.64 8.41
CA GLY A 19 -7.43 2.11 7.75
C GLY A 19 -6.97 3.47 8.29
N ARG A 20 -5.67 3.74 8.17
CA ARG A 20 -5.04 5.04 8.42
C ARG A 20 -4.81 5.76 7.10
N ILE A 21 -4.83 7.08 7.13
CA ILE A 21 -4.46 7.91 5.98
C ILE A 21 -3.02 8.37 6.14
N GLY A 22 -2.26 8.33 5.06
CA GLY A 22 -0.89 8.82 5.03
C GLY A 22 -0.46 9.29 3.64
N ARG A 23 0.81 9.69 3.54
CA ARG A 23 1.47 9.99 2.27
C ARG A 23 2.63 9.04 2.04
N LEU A 24 2.48 8.17 1.05
CA LEU A 24 3.52 7.22 0.65
C LEU A 24 4.52 7.87 -0.31
N LYS A 25 5.80 7.73 0.00
CA LYS A 25 6.93 8.06 -0.86
C LYS A 25 7.81 6.82 -1.05
N LEU A 26 8.07 6.45 -2.31
CA LEU A 26 9.07 5.44 -2.65
C LEU A 26 10.44 6.11 -2.82
N THR A 27 11.28 6.01 -1.80
CA THR A 27 12.69 6.43 -1.82
C THR A 27 13.54 5.33 -2.44
N PRO A 28 14.82 5.58 -2.82
CA PRO A 28 15.69 4.54 -3.38
C PRO A 28 15.75 3.27 -2.52
N ASP A 29 15.78 3.41 -1.19
CA ASP A 29 16.05 2.29 -0.26
C ASP A 29 14.80 1.76 0.46
N ALA A 30 13.77 2.60 0.60
CA ALA A 30 12.56 2.25 1.36
C ALA A 30 11.27 2.87 0.82
N ALA A 31 10.15 2.25 1.16
CA ALA A 31 8.82 2.83 1.12
C ALA A 31 8.50 3.51 2.45
N VAL A 32 8.23 4.81 2.44
CA VAL A 32 7.96 5.60 3.64
C VAL A 32 6.54 6.15 3.58
N ILE A 33 5.73 5.84 4.58
CA ILE A 33 4.39 6.40 4.76
C ILE A 33 4.44 7.42 5.89
N ASP A 34 4.39 8.69 5.50
CA ASP A 34 4.20 9.80 6.42
C ASP A 34 2.78 9.73 7.00
N SER A 35 2.69 9.29 8.26
CA SER A 35 1.50 9.02 9.05
C SER A 35 1.87 9.02 10.54
N ASP A 36 0.89 8.88 11.43
CA ASP A 36 1.13 8.81 12.87
C ASP A 36 0.64 7.47 13.45
N PRO A 37 1.53 6.59 13.95
CA PRO A 37 2.99 6.65 13.81
C PRO A 37 3.45 6.42 12.36
N PRO A 38 4.65 6.89 11.96
CA PRO A 38 5.17 6.69 10.62
C PRO A 38 5.50 5.23 10.34
N VAL A 39 5.36 4.82 9.08
CA VAL A 39 5.68 3.45 8.64
C VAL A 39 6.82 3.50 7.64
N VAL A 40 7.83 2.66 7.85
CA VAL A 40 8.98 2.53 6.96
C VAL A 40 9.19 1.06 6.62
N ILE A 41 9.15 0.73 5.33
CA ILE A 41 9.39 -0.61 4.82
C ILE A 41 10.63 -0.56 3.93
N PRO A 42 11.77 -1.09 4.40
CA PRO A 42 12.96 -1.28 3.56
C PRO A 42 12.63 -2.17 2.37
N HIS A 43 13.12 -1.84 1.17
CA HIS A 43 12.81 -2.64 -0.01
C HIS A 43 13.42 -4.05 0.06
N GLU A 44 14.56 -4.20 0.74
CA GLU A 44 15.18 -5.51 1.03
C GLU A 44 14.32 -6.43 1.91
N ALA A 45 13.39 -5.86 2.69
CA ALA A 45 12.49 -6.62 3.54
C ALA A 45 11.24 -7.12 2.80
N LEU A 46 11.02 -6.69 1.55
CA LEU A 46 9.86 -7.06 0.74
C LEU A 46 9.92 -8.54 0.35
N ARG A 47 8.79 -9.22 0.53
CA ARG A 47 8.59 -10.62 0.14
C ARG A 47 7.60 -10.75 -1.01
N SER A 48 6.51 -9.97 -1.00
CA SER A 48 5.55 -9.93 -2.10
C SER A 48 4.89 -8.56 -2.23
N VAL A 49 4.50 -8.22 -3.47
CA VAL A 49 3.64 -7.06 -3.78
C VAL A 49 2.54 -7.53 -4.72
N GLU A 50 1.36 -7.78 -4.17
CA GLU A 50 0.23 -8.38 -4.87
C GLU A 50 -0.87 -7.31 -5.09
N LEU A 51 -1.42 -7.24 -6.31
CA LEU A 51 -2.49 -6.30 -6.65
C LEU A 51 -3.85 -7.01 -6.66
N PHE A 52 -4.69 -6.70 -5.68
CA PHE A 52 -6.06 -7.18 -5.59
C PHE A 52 -7.01 -6.21 -6.30
N ARG A 53 -7.92 -6.77 -7.09
CA ARG A 53 -9.06 -6.04 -7.65
C ARG A 53 -10.28 -6.39 -6.80
N MET A 54 -10.78 -5.42 -6.04
CA MET A 54 -12.05 -5.56 -5.34
C MET A 54 -13.14 -5.35 -6.38
N HIS A 55 -13.97 -6.37 -6.64
CA HIS A 55 -14.98 -6.42 -7.70
C HIS A 55 -15.69 -5.07 -7.91
N ASN A 56 -15.24 -4.32 -8.93
CA ASN A 56 -15.70 -2.99 -9.33
C ASN A 56 -15.65 -1.87 -8.26
N THR A 57 -15.04 -2.09 -7.11
CA THR A 57 -14.97 -1.12 -5.99
C THR A 57 -13.61 -0.43 -5.88
N GLY A 58 -12.54 -1.07 -6.36
CA GLY A 58 -11.21 -0.46 -6.35
C GLY A 58 -10.06 -1.44 -6.52
N ARG A 59 -8.84 -0.92 -6.41
CA ARG A 59 -7.60 -1.69 -6.34
C ARG A 59 -6.98 -1.53 -4.96
N MET A 60 -6.35 -2.58 -4.46
CA MET A 60 -5.59 -2.58 -3.22
C MET A 60 -4.34 -3.43 -3.41
N LEU A 61 -3.23 -3.01 -2.83
CA LEU A 61 -2.02 -3.81 -2.74
C LEU A 61 -2.01 -4.55 -1.41
N LYS A 62 -1.59 -5.82 -1.44
CA LYS A 62 -1.06 -6.51 -0.26
C LYS A 62 0.45 -6.55 -0.42
N VAL A 63 1.15 -5.96 0.52
CA VAL A 63 2.60 -5.93 0.57
C VAL A 63 3.02 -6.77 1.76
N THR A 64 3.67 -7.90 1.48
CA THR A 64 4.22 -8.75 2.53
C THR A 64 5.69 -8.40 2.71
N HIS A 65 6.12 -8.18 3.95
CA HIS A 65 7.51 -7.91 4.31
C HIS A 65 7.89 -8.66 5.60
N SER A 66 9.16 -8.61 5.99
CA SER A 66 9.64 -9.29 7.20
C SER A 66 8.91 -8.92 8.49
N GLY A 67 8.38 -7.69 8.56
CA GLY A 67 7.63 -7.16 9.71
C GLY A 67 6.12 -7.43 9.69
N GLY A 68 5.57 -8.04 8.63
CA GLY A 68 4.15 -8.35 8.54
C GLY A 68 3.55 -8.09 7.15
N THR A 69 2.28 -7.70 7.15
CA THR A 69 1.50 -7.44 5.94
C THR A 69 0.88 -6.05 5.99
N LEU A 70 1.08 -5.31 4.90
CA LEU A 70 0.51 -3.99 4.67
C LEU A 70 -0.52 -4.09 3.54
N PHE A 71 -1.75 -3.69 3.83
CA PHE A 71 -2.78 -3.45 2.83
C PHE A 71 -2.83 -1.96 2.51
N ILE A 72 -2.73 -1.58 1.24
CA ILE A 72 -2.59 -0.17 0.86
C ILE A 72 -3.23 0.15 -0.48
N THR A 73 -3.91 1.30 -0.57
CA THR A 73 -4.52 1.80 -1.79
C THR A 73 -4.32 3.31 -1.92
N VAL A 74 -4.16 3.79 -3.15
CA VAL A 74 -4.07 5.24 -3.42
C VAL A 74 -5.48 5.81 -3.41
N VAL A 75 -5.69 6.92 -2.71
CA VAL A 75 -7.02 7.56 -2.59
C VAL A 75 -7.00 8.98 -3.13
N ARG A 76 -8.09 9.41 -3.77
CA ARG A 76 -8.27 10.80 -4.21
C ARG A 76 -8.67 11.71 -3.04
N PHE A 77 -9.65 11.26 -2.28
CA PHE A 77 -10.09 11.91 -1.06
C PHE A 77 -10.52 10.86 -0.03
N SER A 78 -10.44 11.26 1.24
CA SER A 78 -11.01 10.54 2.37
C SER A 78 -11.82 11.56 3.16
N LEU A 79 -13.07 11.23 3.44
CA LEU A 79 -14.01 12.08 4.16
C LEU A 79 -14.22 11.48 5.54
N PHE A 80 -13.88 12.29 6.55
CA PHE A 80 -14.16 12.03 7.96
C PHE A 80 -13.68 10.66 8.50
N GLY A 81 -12.73 10.01 7.83
CA GLY A 81 -12.26 8.66 8.20
C GLY A 81 -13.25 7.52 7.91
N PHE A 82 -14.41 7.80 7.31
CA PHE A 82 -15.45 6.80 7.03
C PHE A 82 -15.51 6.38 5.57
N PHE A 83 -15.23 7.31 4.65
CA PHE A 83 -15.32 7.06 3.22
C PHE A 83 -14.02 7.45 2.52
N ALA A 84 -13.53 6.60 1.62
CA ALA A 84 -12.39 6.91 0.77
C ALA A 84 -12.72 6.56 -0.67
N LEU A 85 -12.41 7.48 -1.60
CA LEU A 85 -12.49 7.19 -3.03
C LEU A 85 -11.14 6.69 -3.52
N VAL A 86 -11.09 5.41 -3.85
CA VAL A 86 -9.90 4.75 -4.40
C VAL A 86 -9.55 5.32 -5.78
N ASN A 87 -8.28 5.62 -6.00
CA ASN A 87 -7.71 5.94 -7.31
C ASN A 87 -7.22 4.65 -7.98
N TYR A 88 -8.08 4.04 -8.80
CA TYR A 88 -7.82 2.77 -9.47
C TYR A 88 -6.52 2.79 -10.30
N PHE A 89 -6.32 3.83 -11.11
CA PHE A 89 -5.14 3.93 -11.98
C PHE A 89 -3.87 4.17 -11.18
N ALA A 90 -3.88 5.14 -10.25
CA ALA A 90 -2.69 5.43 -9.44
C ALA A 90 -2.30 4.27 -8.51
N THR A 91 -3.27 3.46 -8.06
CA THR A 91 -2.95 2.23 -7.30
C THR A 91 -2.27 1.19 -8.19
N GLY A 92 -2.65 1.10 -9.47
CA GLY A 92 -1.96 0.25 -10.44
C GLY A 92 -0.53 0.74 -10.72
N GLU A 93 -0.35 2.05 -10.92
CA GLU A 93 0.96 2.66 -11.08
C GLU A 93 1.86 2.41 -9.86
N LEU A 94 1.32 2.57 -8.65
CA LEU A 94 2.04 2.26 -7.41
C LEU A 94 2.46 0.78 -7.37
N ALA A 95 1.60 -0.15 -7.81
CA ALA A 95 1.92 -1.57 -7.87
C ALA A 95 3.16 -1.82 -8.74
N GLU A 96 3.17 -1.27 -9.96
CA GLU A 96 4.27 -1.41 -10.91
C GLU A 96 5.57 -0.79 -10.38
N LEU A 97 5.47 0.41 -9.79
CA LEU A 97 6.63 1.09 -9.23
C LEU A 97 7.23 0.32 -8.05
N TRP A 98 6.40 -0.24 -7.17
CA TRP A 98 6.88 -0.93 -5.98
C TRP A 98 7.42 -2.33 -6.31
N LYS A 99 6.80 -3.05 -7.24
CA LYS A 99 7.33 -4.33 -7.76
C LYS A 99 8.73 -4.18 -8.32
N ARG A 100 9.01 -3.10 -9.05
CA ARG A 100 10.36 -2.79 -9.58
C ARG A 100 11.42 -2.54 -8.50
N ARG A 101 11.01 -2.37 -7.23
CA ARG A 101 11.91 -2.20 -6.09
C ARG A 101 12.11 -3.47 -5.29
N MET A 102 11.39 -4.55 -5.62
CA MET A 102 11.61 -5.83 -4.96
C MET A 102 13.03 -6.33 -5.24
N PRO A 103 13.66 -7.02 -4.29
CA PRO A 103 14.91 -7.70 -4.53
C PRO A 103 14.72 -8.73 -5.67
N ALA A 104 15.71 -8.84 -6.56
CA ALA A 104 15.67 -9.82 -7.64
C ALA A 104 15.68 -11.24 -7.04
N GLY A 105 14.60 -12.00 -7.22
CA GLY A 105 14.53 -13.41 -6.79
C GLY A 105 13.23 -13.87 -6.11
N HIS A 106 12.06 -13.48 -6.62
CA HIS A 106 10.79 -14.06 -6.14
C HIS A 106 9.78 -14.19 -7.29
N ASP A 107 10.16 -14.99 -8.29
CA ASP A 107 9.22 -15.65 -9.19
C ASP A 107 9.17 -17.12 -8.75
N ASP A 108 8.21 -17.46 -7.88
CA ASP A 108 7.75 -18.84 -7.63
C ASP A 108 6.23 -18.88 -7.82
#